data_AF-A0A356QSK8-F1
#
_entry.id   AF-A0A356QSK8-F1
#
_cell.length_a   1.000
_cell.length_b   1.000
_cell.length_c   1.000
_cell.angle_alpha   90.00
_cell.angle_beta   90.00
_cell.angle_gamma   90.00
#
_symmetry.space_group_name_H-M   'P 1'
#
loop_
_entity.id
_entity.type
_entity.pdbx_description
1 polymer ?
#
loop_
_entity_poly.entity_id
_entity_poly.type
_entity_poly.pdbx_seq_one_letter_code
_entity_poly.pdbx_strand_id
1 'polypeptide(L)'
;WGKDLQVWFLEGRDFRSPNTMVDGPEKTILGAQQKLWLFQTLDASTATFKLVFSPTPIVGPDRSGKKDNHANTIFAHEGEQLRRKFSAVDGVIVLCGDRHWQYASEDTETGLWEFGCGPGSEKHQLGWKKGDERPSHRFLRVAGGFLSGHLESKGNASTLTLHHRTVNGDVMSTFAFPE
;
A
#
# COMPACT_ATOMS: atom_id res chain seq x y z
N TRP A 1 8.29 0.68 -17.05
CA TRP A 1 7.59 0.69 -18.35
C TRP A 1 7.60 2.09 -18.92
N GLY A 2 8.55 2.37 -19.82
CA GLY A 2 8.69 3.70 -20.43
C GLY A 2 8.80 4.83 -19.40
N LYS A 3 8.35 6.02 -19.80
CA LYS A 3 8.29 7.23 -18.96
C LYS A 3 7.15 7.25 -17.94
N ASP A 4 6.16 6.37 -18.08
CA ASP A 4 4.89 6.52 -17.37
C ASP A 4 4.84 5.73 -16.05
N LEU A 5 5.59 4.62 -15.94
CA LEU A 5 5.47 3.73 -14.78
C LEU A 5 6.81 3.15 -14.35
N GLN A 6 7.11 3.28 -13.06
CA GLN A 6 8.14 2.51 -12.36
C GLN A 6 7.54 1.77 -11.16
N VAL A 7 8.07 0.58 -10.87
CA VAL A 7 7.57 -0.27 -9.78
C VAL A 7 8.69 -0.69 -8.85
N TRP A 8 8.38 -0.84 -7.57
CA TRP A 8 9.26 -1.34 -6.53
C TRP A 8 8.58 -2.51 -5.84
N PHE A 9 9.30 -3.63 -5.70
CA PHE A 9 8.86 -4.77 -4.90
C PHE A 9 9.70 -4.81 -3.64
N LEU A 10 9.06 -4.65 -2.49
CA LEU A 10 9.73 -4.63 -1.19
C LEU A 10 9.73 -6.01 -0.56
N GLU A 11 10.73 -6.25 0.27
CA GLU A 11 10.82 -7.39 1.16
C GLU A 11 10.61 -6.96 2.63
N GLY A 12 9.81 -7.72 3.38
CA GLY A 12 9.29 -7.32 4.70
C GLY A 12 9.49 -8.34 5.83
N ARG A 13 10.29 -9.39 5.62
CA ARG A 13 10.56 -10.47 6.59
C ARG A 13 12.05 -10.60 6.89
N ASP A 14 12.92 -10.64 5.89
CA ASP A 14 14.33 -11.02 6.05
C ASP A 14 15.13 -10.07 6.98
N PHE A 15 14.83 -8.77 6.94
CA PHE A 15 15.55 -7.75 7.69
C PHE A 15 14.77 -7.19 8.88
N ARG A 16 13.62 -7.81 9.18
CA ARG A 16 12.68 -7.28 10.13
C ARG A 16 13.13 -7.50 11.57
N SER A 17 13.15 -6.42 12.35
CA SER A 17 13.36 -6.46 13.79
C SER A 17 12.24 -7.25 14.51
N PRO A 18 12.54 -7.88 15.65
CA PRO A 18 11.53 -8.55 16.46
C PRO A 18 10.40 -7.62 16.90
N ASN A 19 9.16 -8.12 16.97
CA ASN A 19 8.00 -7.33 17.41
C ASN A 19 8.15 -6.77 18.83
N THR A 20 8.91 -7.47 19.67
CA THR A 20 9.19 -7.12 21.07
C THR A 20 10.21 -6.01 21.23
N MET A 21 10.97 -5.67 20.18
CA MET A 21 11.88 -4.52 20.21
C MET A 21 11.08 -3.23 20.43
N VAL A 22 11.60 -2.31 21.25
CA VAL A 22 10.95 -1.00 21.45
C VAL A 22 10.93 -0.25 20.11
N ASP A 23 9.81 0.40 19.79
CA ASP A 23 9.71 1.20 18.57
C ASP A 23 10.65 2.40 18.61
N GLY A 24 11.29 2.71 17.48
CA GLY A 24 12.31 3.74 17.40
C GLY A 24 13.21 3.61 16.17
N PRO A 25 14.27 4.43 16.06
CA PRO A 25 15.10 4.55 14.86
C PRO A 25 15.76 3.24 14.39
N GLU A 26 16.12 2.37 15.34
CA GLU A 26 16.79 1.09 15.05
C GLU A 26 15.82 -0.05 14.74
N LYS A 27 14.51 0.15 14.99
CA LYS A 27 13.49 -0.86 14.72
C LYS A 27 12.98 -0.69 13.29
N THR A 28 13.04 -1.77 12.52
CA THR A 28 12.75 -1.73 11.09
C THR A 28 12.08 -3.01 10.61
N ILE A 29 11.26 -2.91 9.57
CA ILE A 29 10.79 -4.04 8.77
C ILE A 29 11.63 -4.17 7.50
N LEU A 30 11.97 -3.04 6.86
CA LEU A 30 12.67 -3.05 5.57
C LEU A 30 14.18 -3.31 5.71
N GLY A 31 14.77 -3.03 6.87
CA GLY A 31 16.23 -2.93 7.01
C GLY A 31 16.77 -1.62 6.46
N ALA A 32 17.94 -1.20 6.98
CA ALA A 32 18.55 0.08 6.61
C ALA A 32 18.91 0.18 5.11
N GLN A 33 19.48 -0.89 4.54
CA GLN A 33 19.95 -0.90 3.16
C GLN A 33 18.80 -0.78 2.15
N GLN A 34 17.73 -1.58 2.31
CA GLN A 34 16.57 -1.51 1.43
C GLN A 34 15.85 -0.17 1.57
N LYS A 35 15.68 0.35 2.80
CA LYS A 35 15.05 1.66 3.00
C LYS A 35 15.82 2.78 2.32
N LEU A 36 17.16 2.78 2.45
CA LEU A 36 18.02 3.77 1.77
C LEU A 36 17.90 3.67 0.25
N TRP A 37 18.00 2.46 -0.31
CA TRP A 37 17.83 2.21 -1.74
C TRP A 37 16.46 2.67 -2.25
N LEU A 38 15.39 2.36 -1.53
CA LEU A 38 14.03 2.75 -1.88
C LEU A 38 13.91 4.27 -1.97
N PHE A 39 14.43 4.97 -0.96
CA PHE A 39 14.31 6.43 -0.90
C PHE A 39 15.10 7.11 -2.02
N GLN A 40 16.34 6.67 -2.26
CA GLN A 40 17.19 7.21 -3.32
C GLN A 40 16.61 6.97 -4.72
N THR A 41 16.07 5.77 -4.95
CA THR A 41 15.53 5.42 -6.26
C THR A 41 14.15 6.04 -6.53
N LEU A 42 13.36 6.29 -5.48
CA LEU A 42 12.13 7.10 -5.61
C LEU A 42 12.46 8.55 -5.99
N ASP A 43 13.44 9.17 -5.35
CA ASP A 43 13.86 10.55 -5.65
C ASP A 43 14.43 10.71 -7.06
N ALA A 44 15.15 9.68 -7.54
CA ALA A 44 15.72 9.68 -8.87
C ALA A 44 14.68 9.38 -9.97
N SER A 45 13.50 8.89 -9.62
CA SER A 45 12.51 8.42 -10.60
C SER A 45 11.75 9.58 -11.23
N THR A 46 11.83 9.68 -12.56
CA THR A 46 11.06 10.64 -13.37
C THR A 46 9.73 10.06 -13.88
N ALA A 47 9.35 8.86 -13.44
CA ALA A 47 8.13 8.21 -13.90
C ALA A 47 6.87 8.92 -13.38
N THR A 48 5.82 9.03 -14.21
CA THR A 48 4.54 9.63 -13.82
C THR A 48 3.89 8.89 -12.64
N PHE A 49 3.85 7.56 -12.70
CA PHE A 49 3.33 6.70 -11.64
C PHE A 49 4.45 5.85 -11.03
N LYS A 50 4.46 5.76 -9.70
CA LYS A 50 5.44 5.03 -8.91
C LYS A 50 4.72 4.05 -7.99
N LEU A 51 4.65 2.79 -8.38
CA LEU A 51 3.92 1.78 -7.61
C LEU A 51 4.86 1.04 -6.65
N VAL A 52 4.60 1.16 -5.36
CA VAL A 52 5.37 0.49 -4.32
C VAL A 52 4.56 -0.70 -3.80
N PHE A 53 5.01 -1.90 -4.16
CA PHE A 53 4.44 -3.16 -3.71
C PHE A 53 5.07 -3.56 -2.38
N SER A 54 4.33 -3.35 -1.29
CA SER A 54 4.72 -3.73 0.07
C SER A 54 4.09 -5.07 0.45
N PRO A 55 4.83 -6.01 1.07
CA PRO A 55 4.24 -7.26 1.58
C PRO A 55 3.15 -7.03 2.63
N THR A 56 3.25 -5.95 3.41
CA THR A 56 2.32 -5.61 4.49
C THR A 56 1.88 -4.13 4.43
N PRO A 57 0.78 -3.76 5.11
CA PRO A 57 0.24 -2.39 5.07
C PRO A 57 1.13 -1.32 5.73
N ILE A 58 1.04 -0.11 5.20
CA ILE A 58 1.74 1.12 5.63
C ILE A 58 0.76 2.22 6.09
N VAL A 59 -0.34 2.43 5.36
CA VAL A 59 -1.29 3.52 5.66
C VAL A 59 -2.27 3.11 6.77
N GLY A 60 -2.95 1.98 6.62
CA GLY A 60 -3.99 1.59 7.57
C GLY A 60 -5.38 2.10 7.22
N PRO A 61 -6.36 1.94 8.13
CA PRO A 61 -6.22 1.40 9.48
C PRO A 61 -6.03 -0.12 9.47
N ASP A 62 -5.50 -0.68 10.57
CA ASP A 62 -5.39 -2.13 10.75
C ASP A 62 -6.24 -2.63 11.92
N ARG A 63 -6.50 -3.94 11.94
CA ARG A 63 -7.36 -4.53 12.98
C ARG A 63 -6.67 -4.45 14.34
N SER A 64 -7.48 -4.29 15.39
CA SER A 64 -6.98 -4.22 16.76
C SER A 64 -6.09 -5.43 17.11
N GLY A 65 -5.01 -5.17 17.83
CA GLY A 65 -4.08 -6.19 18.31
C GLY A 65 -3.06 -6.69 17.29
N LYS A 66 -3.09 -6.21 16.03
CA LYS A 66 -2.00 -6.45 15.08
C LYS A 66 -0.74 -5.67 15.47
N LYS A 67 0.41 -6.29 15.20
CA LYS A 67 1.73 -5.86 15.68
C LYS A 67 2.82 -6.14 14.67
N ASP A 68 2.46 -6.28 13.40
CA ASP A 68 3.32 -6.89 12.39
C ASP A 68 3.50 -6.11 11.09
N ASN A 69 3.07 -4.85 11.06
CA ASN A 69 3.23 -3.98 9.90
C ASN A 69 3.35 -2.49 10.26
N HIS A 70 3.63 -1.65 9.26
CA HIS A 70 3.88 -0.21 9.40
C HIS A 70 2.63 0.63 9.69
N ALA A 71 1.44 0.06 9.48
CA ALA A 71 0.18 0.67 9.91
C ALA A 71 -0.13 0.42 11.41
N ASN A 72 0.71 -0.31 12.13
CA ASN A 72 0.56 -0.57 13.57
C ASN A 72 1.49 0.32 14.40
N THR A 73 1.09 0.61 15.64
CA THR A 73 1.89 1.39 16.60
C THR A 73 3.24 0.76 16.96
N ILE A 74 3.42 -0.54 16.70
CA ILE A 74 4.62 -1.30 17.01
C ILE A 74 5.78 -1.00 16.05
N PHE A 75 5.50 -0.48 14.86
CA PHE A 75 6.49 -0.03 13.87
C PHE A 75 6.16 1.40 13.40
N ALA A 76 5.64 2.23 14.31
CA ALA A 76 5.14 3.56 13.97
C ALA A 76 6.26 4.48 13.48
N HIS A 77 7.46 4.39 14.07
CA HIS A 77 8.59 5.23 13.68
C HIS A 77 8.96 5.04 12.21
N GLU A 78 9.18 3.79 11.77
CA GLU A 78 9.46 3.53 10.36
C GLU A 78 8.24 3.77 9.47
N GLY A 79 7.03 3.42 9.93
CA GLY A 79 5.81 3.66 9.16
C GLY A 79 5.60 5.15 8.84
N GLU A 80 5.92 6.03 9.80
CA GLU A 80 5.85 7.47 9.63
C GLU A 80 6.89 7.98 8.64
N GLN A 81 8.12 7.47 8.70
CA GLN A 81 9.15 7.78 7.71
C GLN A 81 8.70 7.41 6.30
N LEU A 82 8.09 6.24 6.13
CA LEU A 82 7.59 5.78 4.83
C LEU A 82 6.44 6.65 4.32
N ARG A 83 5.42 6.91 5.15
CA ARG A 83 4.28 7.75 4.75
C ARG A 83 4.72 9.14 4.30
N ARG A 84 5.55 9.81 5.10
CA ARG A 84 6.11 11.13 4.75
C ARG A 84 6.96 11.10 3.49
N LYS A 85 7.80 10.08 3.32
CA LYS A 85 8.64 9.96 2.13
C LYS A 85 7.81 9.76 0.87
N PHE A 86 6.84 8.87 0.93
CA PHE A 86 6.01 8.54 -0.22
C PHE A 86 5.10 9.70 -0.61
N SER A 87 4.53 10.41 0.36
CA SER A 87 3.71 11.61 0.07
C SER A 87 4.51 12.80 -0.46
N ALA A 88 5.83 12.85 -0.20
CA ALA A 88 6.70 13.90 -0.72
C ALA A 88 7.18 13.66 -2.16
N VAL A 89 6.87 12.48 -2.74
CA VAL A 89 7.26 12.13 -4.11
C VAL A 89 5.98 11.94 -4.95
N ASP A 90 5.83 12.76 -5.98
CA ASP A 90 4.65 12.73 -6.83
C ASP A 90 4.40 11.35 -7.47
N GLY A 91 3.13 10.96 -7.52
CA GLY A 91 2.68 9.75 -8.21
C GLY A 91 2.96 8.43 -7.48
N VAL A 92 3.38 8.47 -6.21
CA VAL A 92 3.54 7.26 -5.40
C VAL A 92 2.20 6.69 -4.96
N ILE A 93 1.98 5.40 -5.23
CA ILE A 93 0.82 4.63 -4.76
C ILE A 93 1.32 3.33 -4.15
N VAL A 94 0.86 3.01 -2.94
CA VAL A 94 1.23 1.78 -2.23
C VAL A 94 0.23 0.67 -2.54
N LEU A 95 0.73 -0.52 -2.80
CA LEU A 95 -0.06 -1.72 -3.05
C LEU A 95 0.39 -2.81 -2.08
N CYS A 96 -0.54 -3.50 -1.41
CA CYS A 96 -0.16 -4.56 -0.48
C CYS A 96 -1.12 -5.74 -0.40
N GLY A 97 -0.66 -6.79 0.29
CA GLY A 97 -1.43 -7.96 0.70
C GLY A 97 -1.57 -8.03 2.22
N ASP A 98 -1.34 -9.21 2.79
CA ASP A 98 -1.39 -9.59 4.23
C ASP A 98 -2.76 -9.43 4.91
N ARG A 99 -3.45 -8.32 4.69
CA ARG A 99 -4.82 -8.12 5.13
C ARG A 99 -5.78 -8.96 4.29
N HIS A 100 -6.61 -9.72 4.96
CA HIS A 100 -7.56 -10.65 4.35
C HIS A 100 -8.90 -9.97 4.01
N TRP A 101 -8.83 -8.77 3.44
CA TRP A 101 -9.95 -8.03 2.86
C TRP A 101 -9.43 -7.13 1.75
N GLN A 102 -10.33 -6.62 0.92
CA GLN A 102 -10.03 -5.61 -0.09
C GLN A 102 -10.30 -4.21 0.46
N TYR A 103 -9.42 -3.26 0.17
CA TYR A 103 -9.62 -1.87 0.57
C TYR A 103 -8.82 -0.90 -0.29
N ALA A 104 -9.33 0.33 -0.40
CA ALA A 104 -8.53 1.50 -0.73
C ALA A 104 -8.56 2.42 0.49
N SER A 105 -7.39 2.85 0.93
CA SER A 105 -7.23 3.82 2.01
C SER A 105 -6.42 5.01 1.53
N GLU A 106 -6.76 6.18 2.06
CA GLU A 106 -5.96 7.38 1.93
C GLU A 106 -5.55 7.84 3.34
N ASP A 107 -4.26 8.13 3.52
CA ASP A 107 -3.79 8.73 4.74
C ASP A 107 -4.29 10.17 4.85
N THR A 108 -5.11 10.46 5.86
CA THR A 108 -5.77 11.77 5.98
C THR A 108 -4.80 12.92 6.28
N GLU A 109 -3.59 12.61 6.77
CA GLU A 109 -2.56 13.61 7.03
C GLU A 109 -1.73 13.93 5.78
N THR A 110 -1.34 12.89 5.03
CA THR A 110 -0.37 13.04 3.93
C THR A 110 -0.96 12.92 2.52
N GLY A 111 -2.20 12.45 2.37
CA GLY A 111 -2.83 12.14 1.08
C GLY A 111 -2.29 10.87 0.41
N LEU A 112 -1.45 10.09 1.10
CA LEU A 112 -0.87 8.87 0.53
C LEU A 112 -1.93 7.79 0.32
N TRP A 113 -2.00 7.27 -0.90
CA TRP A 113 -2.89 6.18 -1.27
C TRP A 113 -2.28 4.79 -1.03
N GLU A 114 -3.07 3.89 -0.46
CA GLU A 114 -2.77 2.48 -0.32
C GLU A 114 -3.96 1.61 -0.79
N PHE A 115 -3.67 0.60 -1.59
CA PHE A 115 -4.63 -0.41 -2.04
C PHE A 115 -4.23 -1.79 -1.54
N GLY A 116 -5.18 -2.50 -0.92
CA GLY A 116 -4.96 -3.85 -0.44
C GLY A 116 -5.92 -4.86 -1.05
N CYS A 117 -5.41 -6.04 -1.40
CA CYS A 117 -6.21 -7.15 -1.95
C CYS A 117 -5.71 -8.53 -1.52
N GLY A 118 -5.46 -8.74 -0.21
CA GLY A 118 -4.81 -9.97 0.26
C GLY A 118 -5.58 -11.29 0.05
N PRO A 119 -6.92 -11.38 0.16
CA PRO A 119 -7.59 -12.66 -0.02
C PRO A 119 -7.86 -12.92 -1.51
N GLY A 120 -6.99 -13.67 -2.17
CA GLY A 120 -7.20 -14.11 -3.57
C GLY A 120 -8.37 -15.08 -3.78
N SER A 121 -9.05 -15.52 -2.71
CA SER A 121 -10.16 -16.46 -2.75
C SER A 121 -11.26 -16.09 -1.75
N GLU A 122 -12.48 -16.59 -1.96
CA GLU A 122 -13.63 -16.43 -1.04
C GLU A 122 -13.59 -17.42 0.14
N LYS A 123 -12.41 -17.94 0.50
CA LYS A 123 -12.23 -18.91 1.60
C LYS A 123 -11.45 -18.36 2.78
N HIS A 124 -10.87 -17.17 2.66
CA HIS A 124 -9.92 -16.67 3.65
C HIS A 124 -10.08 -15.19 3.97
N GLN A 125 -11.26 -14.61 3.71
CA GLN A 125 -11.66 -13.26 4.07
C GLN A 125 -11.98 -13.17 5.57
N LEU A 126 -11.18 -12.42 6.33
CA LEU A 126 -11.30 -12.34 7.79
C LEU A 126 -10.52 -11.16 8.36
N GLY A 127 -10.67 -10.91 9.65
CA GLY A 127 -9.84 -9.95 10.38
C GLY A 127 -10.35 -8.52 10.41
N TRP A 128 -11.27 -8.15 9.52
CA TRP A 128 -11.97 -6.87 9.58
C TRP A 128 -13.48 -7.09 9.72
N LYS A 129 -14.15 -6.23 10.48
CA LYS A 129 -15.61 -6.29 10.67
C LYS A 129 -16.31 -5.68 9.46
N LYS A 130 -17.21 -6.43 8.81
CA LYS A 130 -18.01 -5.91 7.69
C LYS A 130 -18.80 -4.67 8.13
N GLY A 131 -18.70 -3.59 7.36
CA GLY A 131 -19.36 -2.31 7.63
C GLY A 131 -18.64 -1.42 8.66
N ASP A 132 -17.51 -1.85 9.23
CA ASP A 132 -16.67 -0.99 10.07
C ASP A 132 -15.79 -0.07 9.21
N GLU A 133 -16.43 0.87 8.51
CA GLU A 133 -15.77 1.88 7.70
C GLU A 133 -15.17 2.98 8.60
N ARG A 134 -14.00 3.49 8.20
CA ARG A 134 -13.20 4.46 8.95
C ARG A 134 -12.92 5.65 8.04
N PRO A 135 -12.63 6.85 8.55
CA PRO A 135 -12.46 8.04 7.72
C PRO A 135 -11.42 7.90 6.59
N SER A 136 -10.37 7.11 6.80
CA SER A 136 -9.35 6.84 5.76
C SER A 136 -9.79 5.83 4.71
N HIS A 137 -10.84 5.04 4.94
CA HIS A 137 -11.35 4.11 3.94
C HIS A 137 -12.06 4.88 2.81
N ARG A 138 -11.56 4.69 1.59
CA ARG A 138 -12.20 5.11 0.34
C ARG A 138 -12.94 3.95 -0.32
N PHE A 139 -12.57 2.72 0.03
CA PHE A 139 -13.29 1.50 -0.28
C PHE A 139 -12.98 0.43 0.78
N LEU A 140 -13.96 -0.38 1.14
CA LEU A 140 -13.79 -1.53 2.04
C LEU A 140 -14.70 -2.68 1.62
N ARG A 141 -14.12 -3.86 1.41
CA ARG A 141 -14.85 -5.10 1.11
C ARG A 141 -14.17 -6.30 1.76
N VAL A 142 -14.82 -6.86 2.79
CA VAL A 142 -14.37 -8.10 3.46
C VAL A 142 -14.81 -9.32 2.64
N ALA A 143 -14.16 -9.52 1.49
CA ALA A 143 -14.38 -10.64 0.60
C ALA A 143 -13.18 -10.87 -0.33
N GLY A 144 -13.16 -12.03 -0.98
CA GLY A 144 -12.07 -12.46 -1.86
C GLY A 144 -12.05 -11.74 -3.21
N GLY A 145 -10.88 -11.68 -3.83
CA GLY A 145 -10.72 -11.09 -5.15
C GLY A 145 -9.29 -10.64 -5.43
N PHE A 146 -9.12 -9.75 -6.40
CA PHE A 146 -7.82 -9.24 -6.80
C PHE A 146 -7.90 -7.76 -7.18
N LEU A 147 -6.74 -7.11 -7.27
CA LEU A 147 -6.60 -5.75 -7.80
C LEU A 147 -6.09 -5.82 -9.24
N SER A 148 -6.65 -5.02 -10.14
CA SER A 148 -6.15 -4.84 -11.50
C SER A 148 -5.84 -3.38 -11.77
N GLY A 149 -4.78 -3.09 -12.52
CA GLY A 149 -4.44 -1.75 -13.00
C GLY A 149 -4.48 -1.66 -14.53
N HIS A 150 -4.93 -0.53 -15.05
CA HIS A 150 -4.86 -0.17 -16.47
C HIS A 150 -4.17 1.19 -16.61
N LEU A 151 -3.11 1.25 -17.41
CA LEU A 151 -2.38 2.48 -17.70
C LEU A 151 -2.63 2.85 -19.15
N GLU A 152 -3.22 4.03 -19.37
CA GLU A 152 -3.47 4.58 -20.70
C GLU A 152 -2.66 5.87 -20.88
N SER A 153 -1.89 5.97 -21.96
CA SER A 153 -1.10 7.16 -22.29
C SER A 153 -1.69 7.83 -23.54
N LYS A 154 -2.16 9.08 -23.40
CA LYS A 154 -2.69 9.93 -24.48
C LYS A 154 -1.81 11.16 -24.65
N GLY A 155 -0.84 11.06 -25.56
CA GLY A 155 0.15 12.11 -25.81
C GLY A 155 1.06 12.34 -24.59
N ASN A 156 0.90 13.49 -23.94
CA ASN A 156 1.68 13.87 -22.75
C ASN A 156 0.95 13.61 -21.44
N ALA A 157 -0.31 13.16 -21.49
CA ALA A 157 -1.08 12.78 -20.31
C ALA A 157 -1.13 11.25 -20.19
N SER A 158 -1.03 10.75 -18.95
CA SER A 158 -1.14 9.33 -18.63
C SER A 158 -2.13 9.16 -17.49
N THR A 159 -3.03 8.19 -17.61
CA THR A 159 -4.05 7.88 -16.61
C THR A 159 -3.86 6.45 -16.12
N LEU A 160 -3.74 6.25 -14.81
CA LEU A 160 -3.72 4.94 -14.17
C LEU A 160 -5.09 4.69 -13.52
N THR A 161 -5.78 3.64 -13.93
CA THR A 161 -7.03 3.19 -13.30
C THR A 161 -6.81 1.91 -12.52
N LEU A 162 -7.20 1.90 -11.25
CA LEU A 162 -7.15 0.73 -10.37
C LEU A 162 -8.57 0.23 -10.06
N HIS A 163 -8.75 -1.09 -10.10
CA HIS A 163 -10.02 -1.74 -9.77
C HIS A 163 -9.82 -2.86 -8.76
N HIS A 164 -10.60 -2.83 -7.67
CA HIS A 164 -10.85 -4.04 -6.91
C HIS A 164 -11.87 -4.89 -7.67
N ARG A 165 -11.60 -6.19 -7.76
CA ARG A 165 -12.47 -7.14 -8.45
C ARG A 165 -12.87 -8.30 -7.56
N THR A 166 -14.00 -8.92 -7.82
CA THR A 166 -14.35 -10.23 -7.23
C THR A 166 -13.39 -11.30 -7.76
N VAL A 167 -13.45 -12.50 -7.18
CA VAL A 167 -12.70 -13.68 -7.69
C VAL A 167 -13.04 -14.04 -9.14
N ASN A 168 -14.22 -13.64 -9.63
CA ASN A 168 -14.67 -13.89 -11.00
C ASN A 168 -14.39 -12.72 -11.95
N GLY A 169 -13.83 -11.61 -11.45
CA GLY A 169 -13.42 -10.46 -12.26
C GLY A 169 -14.40 -9.28 -12.28
N ASP A 170 -15.55 -9.36 -11.59
CA ASP A 170 -16.51 -8.24 -11.52
C ASP A 170 -15.89 -7.05 -10.80
N VAL A 171 -16.06 -5.84 -11.34
CA VAL A 171 -15.52 -4.61 -10.74
C VAL A 171 -16.33 -4.23 -9.51
N MET A 172 -15.66 -4.04 -8.38
CA MET A 172 -16.25 -3.65 -7.10
C MET A 172 -15.91 -2.19 -6.72
N SER A 173 -14.79 -1.67 -7.22
CA SER A 173 -14.41 -0.26 -7.08
C SER A 173 -13.58 0.18 -8.28
N THR A 174 -13.54 1.50 -8.53
CA THR A 174 -12.71 2.11 -9.57
C THR A 174 -12.11 3.40 -9.03
N PHE A 175 -10.80 3.56 -9.19
CA PHE A 175 -10.05 4.77 -8.86
C PHE A 175 -9.17 5.14 -10.05
N ALA A 176 -9.10 6.41 -10.43
CA ALA A 176 -8.29 6.89 -11.55
C ALA A 176 -7.33 7.98 -11.08
N PHE A 177 -6.10 7.95 -11.58
CA PHE A 177 -5.03 8.86 -11.22
C PHE A 177 -4.43 9.52 -12.49
N PRO A 178 -4.02 10.81 -12.43
CA PRO A 178 -4.25 11.74 -11.31
C PRO A 178 -5.76 11.97 -11.06
N GLU A 179 -6.14 12.24 -9.80
CA GLU A 179 -7.53 12.56 -9.43
C GLU A 179 -8.01 13.90 -9.99
#